data_AF-A0A8B7R167-F1
#
_entry.id   AF-A0A8B7R167-F1
#
_cell.length_a   1.000
_cell.length_b   1.000
_cell.length_c   1.000
_cell.angle_alpha   90.00
_cell.angle_beta   90.00
_cell.angle_gamma   90.00
#
_symmetry.space_group_name_H-M   'P 1'
#
loop_
_entity.id
_entity.type
_entity.pdbx_description
1 polymer ?
#
loop_
_entity_poly.entity_id
_entity_poly.type
_entity_poly.pdbx_seq_one_letter_code
_entity_poly.pdbx_strand_id
1 'polypeptide(L)'
;MPLAGRLAGGAALGLLLAAQAVAALEPISTAIAIGAASALTGYLSKDVYCRFAECCPKEQPLNASALKLELEEKLFGQHLATEVILKALTGFRNNKNPKKPLTLSLHGWAGTGKNFVSQIVAENLHSRGLKSNFVHLFVSTLHFPHEQQIKLYQVAG
;
A
#
# COMPACT_ATOMS: atom_id res chain seq x y z
N MET A 1 -3.95 13.76 -60.30
CA MET A 1 -2.89 14.25 -59.40
C MET A 1 -2.98 13.51 -58.08
N PRO A 2 -1.85 13.09 -57.50
CA PRO A 2 -1.73 11.91 -56.62
C PRO A 2 -1.50 12.29 -55.15
N LEU A 3 -1.92 11.49 -54.16
CA LEU A 3 -1.17 11.35 -52.89
C LEU A 3 -1.64 10.18 -51.99
N ALA A 4 -1.77 8.97 -52.52
CA ALA A 4 -1.91 7.76 -51.70
C ALA A 4 -0.70 6.86 -51.96
N GLY A 5 0.35 6.96 -51.14
CA GLY A 5 1.51 6.07 -51.31
C GLY A 5 2.84 6.48 -50.68
N ARG A 6 2.87 7.33 -49.64
CA ARG A 6 4.16 7.80 -49.07
C ARG A 6 4.42 7.58 -47.59
N LEU A 7 3.52 6.93 -46.83
CA LEU A 7 3.78 6.66 -45.40
C LEU A 7 4.32 5.26 -45.08
N ALA A 8 4.13 4.26 -45.95
CA ALA A 8 4.60 2.89 -45.68
C ALA A 8 6.12 2.71 -45.88
N GLY A 9 6.74 3.51 -46.75
CA GLY A 9 8.16 3.39 -47.08
C GLY A 9 9.10 3.84 -45.96
N GLY A 10 8.70 4.81 -45.13
CA GLY A 10 9.53 5.35 -44.05
C GLY A 10 9.72 4.39 -42.87
N ALA A 11 8.67 3.66 -42.50
CA ALA A 11 8.73 2.66 -41.42
C ALA A 11 9.57 1.44 -41.82
N ALA A 12 9.43 0.99 -43.08
CA ALA A 12 10.22 -0.11 -43.62
C ALA A 12 11.71 0.26 -43.77
N LEU A 13 12.03 1.48 -44.23
CA LEU A 13 13.41 1.98 -44.26
C LEU A 13 14.00 2.10 -42.86
N GLY A 14 13.22 2.58 -41.88
CA GLY A 14 13.65 2.68 -40.48
C GLY A 14 13.97 1.32 -39.86
N LEU A 15 13.14 0.31 -40.14
CA LEU A 15 13.38 -1.09 -39.72
C LEU A 15 14.61 -1.70 -40.39
N LEU A 16 14.83 -1.46 -41.69
CA LEU A 16 16.02 -1.94 -42.40
C LEU A 16 17.31 -1.28 -41.90
N LEU A 17 17.27 0.04 -41.66
CA LEU A 17 18.41 0.79 -41.13
C LEU A 17 18.75 0.37 -39.69
N ALA A 18 17.74 0.07 -38.87
CA ALA A 18 17.95 -0.50 -37.54
C ALA A 18 18.56 -1.90 -37.61
N ALA A 19 18.12 -2.75 -38.56
CA ALA A 19 18.69 -4.08 -38.76
C ALA A 19 20.16 -4.04 -39.20
N GLN A 20 20.57 -3.06 -40.02
CA GLN A 20 21.97 -2.86 -40.40
C GLN A 20 22.83 -2.32 -39.24
N ALA A 21 22.26 -1.52 -38.34
CA ALA A 21 22.96 -1.05 -37.15
C ALA A 21 23.17 -2.17 -36.09
N VAL A 22 22.24 -3.14 -36.02
CA VAL A 22 22.35 -4.29 -35.10
C VAL A 22 23.50 -5.24 -35.50
N ALA A 23 23.86 -5.31 -36.79
CA ALA A 23 24.94 -6.16 -37.27
C ALA A 23 26.35 -5.71 -36.83
N ALA A 24 26.50 -4.48 -36.31
CA ALA A 24 27.77 -3.94 -35.86
C ALA A 24 28.07 -4.18 -34.36
N LEU A 25 27.14 -4.77 -33.61
CA LEU A 25 27.30 -5.03 -32.18
C LEU A 25 27.54 -6.52 -31.93
N GLU A 26 28.65 -6.85 -31.26
CA GLU A 26 28.92 -8.24 -30.91
C GLU A 26 27.82 -8.84 -30.01
N PRO A 27 27.38 -10.08 -30.27
CA PRO A 27 26.23 -10.69 -29.59
C PRO A 27 26.43 -10.80 -28.07
N ILE A 28 27.67 -10.88 -27.60
CA ILE A 28 28.00 -10.92 -26.18
C ILE A 28 27.79 -9.55 -25.53
N SER A 29 28.25 -8.48 -26.18
CA SER A 29 28.11 -7.11 -25.66
C SER A 29 26.65 -6.65 -25.63
N THR A 30 25.86 -6.99 -26.66
CA THR A 30 24.42 -6.70 -26.68
C THR A 30 23.66 -7.45 -25.60
N ALA A 31 23.95 -8.75 -25.40
CA ALA A 31 23.34 -9.54 -24.35
C ALA A 31 23.63 -8.97 -22.96
N ILE A 32 24.88 -8.57 -22.70
CA ILE A 32 25.27 -7.93 -21.43
C ILE A 32 24.57 -6.57 -21.26
N ALA A 33 24.52 -5.74 -22.31
CA ALA A 33 23.88 -4.43 -22.25
C ALA A 33 22.37 -4.53 -21.96
N ILE A 34 21.67 -5.45 -22.63
CA ILE A 34 20.24 -5.70 -22.41
C ILE A 34 20.01 -6.30 -21.01
N GLY A 35 20.87 -7.23 -20.58
CA GLY A 35 20.83 -7.81 -19.23
C GLY A 35 21.03 -6.77 -18.14
N ALA A 36 22.01 -5.87 -18.30
CA ALA A 36 22.27 -4.79 -17.37
C ALA A 36 21.12 -3.77 -17.34
N ALA A 37 20.62 -3.35 -18.52
CA ALA A 37 19.50 -2.42 -18.62
C ALA A 37 18.22 -2.98 -17.98
N SER A 38 17.88 -4.24 -18.23
CA SER A 38 16.69 -4.89 -17.64
C SER A 38 16.81 -5.05 -16.12
N ALA A 39 17.98 -5.45 -15.60
CA ALA A 39 18.21 -5.54 -14.17
C ALA A 39 18.11 -4.17 -13.47
N LEU A 40 18.74 -3.14 -14.05
CA LEU A 40 18.68 -1.77 -13.54
C LEU A 40 17.24 -1.24 -13.60
N THR A 41 16.53 -1.42 -14.72
CA THR A 41 15.15 -0.97 -14.88
C THR A 41 14.22 -1.70 -13.92
N GLY A 42 14.41 -3.00 -13.66
CA GLY A 42 13.63 -3.75 -12.67
C GLY A 42 13.90 -3.33 -11.22
N TYR A 43 15.15 -3.04 -10.88
CA TYR A 43 15.53 -2.54 -9.55
C TYR A 43 14.97 -1.14 -9.31
N LEU A 44 15.14 -0.23 -10.27
CA LEU A 44 14.60 1.14 -10.23
C LEU A 44 13.07 1.14 -10.30
N SER A 45 12.46 0.20 -11.03
CA SER A 45 11.00 0.10 -11.12
C SER A 45 10.35 -0.16 -9.77
N LYS A 46 10.99 -0.90 -8.86
CA LYS A 46 10.43 -1.07 -7.50
C LYS A 46 10.40 0.25 -6.74
N ASP A 47 11.49 1.01 -6.75
CA ASP A 47 11.55 2.30 -6.05
C ASP A 47 10.59 3.33 -6.64
N VAL A 48 10.53 3.41 -7.98
CA VAL A 48 9.58 4.26 -8.70
C VAL A 48 8.14 3.81 -8.46
N TYR A 49 7.87 2.50 -8.47
CA TYR A 49 6.56 1.94 -8.16
C TYR A 49 6.14 2.28 -6.73
N CYS A 50 7.04 2.20 -5.75
CA CYS A 50 6.76 2.56 -4.36
C CYS A 50 6.58 4.07 -4.13
N ARG A 51 6.99 4.93 -5.08
CA ARG A 51 6.62 6.36 -5.06
C ARG A 51 5.16 6.57 -5.46
N PHE A 52 4.66 5.83 -6.44
CA PHE A 52 3.30 6.01 -6.96
C PHE A 52 2.26 5.13 -6.25
N ALA A 53 2.64 3.93 -5.83
CA ALA A 53 1.83 2.98 -5.09
C ALA A 53 2.37 2.79 -3.66
N GLU A 54 1.49 2.52 -2.71
CA GLU A 54 1.91 2.27 -1.33
C GLU A 54 2.51 0.87 -1.22
N CYS A 55 3.83 0.79 -1.21
CA CYS A 55 4.54 -0.44 -0.92
C CYS A 55 4.57 -0.70 0.58
N CYS A 56 4.49 -1.97 0.97
CA CYS A 56 4.73 -2.36 2.35
C CYS A 56 6.21 -2.12 2.67
N PRO A 57 6.57 -1.18 3.57
CA PRO A 57 7.94 -1.12 4.05
C PRO A 57 8.25 -2.41 4.81
N LYS A 58 9.52 -2.85 4.79
CA LYS A 58 10.01 -3.95 5.66
C LYS A 58 9.54 -3.68 7.09
N GLU A 59 9.13 -4.73 7.81
CA GLU A 59 8.55 -4.68 9.17
C GLU A 59 9.15 -3.56 10.02
N GLN A 60 8.43 -2.42 10.07
CA GLN A 60 8.88 -1.29 10.86
C GLN A 60 8.36 -1.49 12.29
N PRO A 61 9.26 -1.41 13.30
CA PRO A 61 8.85 -1.55 14.68
C PRO A 61 7.84 -0.45 15.02
N LEU A 62 6.76 -0.83 15.71
CA LEU A 62 5.78 0.13 16.20
C LEU A 62 6.47 1.02 17.25
N ASN A 63 6.46 2.33 17.04
CA ASN A 63 6.97 3.26 18.03
C ASN A 63 5.97 3.40 19.18
N ALA A 64 6.09 2.52 20.18
CA ALA A 64 5.22 2.47 21.33
C ALA A 64 5.16 3.80 22.10
N SER A 65 6.31 4.49 22.21
CA SER A 65 6.40 5.77 22.91
C SER A 65 5.64 6.88 22.18
N ALA A 66 5.76 6.94 20.85
CA ALA A 66 5.02 7.90 20.04
C ALA A 66 3.51 7.65 20.13
N LEU A 67 3.08 6.39 19.99
CA LEU A 67 1.68 6.01 20.13
C LEU A 67 1.13 6.34 21.53
N LYS A 68 1.92 6.13 22.59
CA LYS A 68 1.53 6.47 23.96
C LYS A 68 1.25 7.96 24.09
N LEU A 69 2.22 8.77 23.67
CA LEU A 69 2.16 10.22 23.79
C LEU A 69 0.97 10.76 23.00
N GLU A 70 0.75 10.25 21.79
CA GLU A 70 -0.37 10.68 20.96
C GLU A 70 -1.74 10.29 21.54
N LEU A 71 -1.86 9.12 22.16
CA LEU A 71 -3.07 8.74 22.88
C LEU A 71 -3.26 9.59 24.15
N GLU A 72 -2.21 9.90 24.90
CA GLU A 72 -2.31 10.73 26.11
C GLU A 72 -2.64 12.20 25.81
N GLU A 73 -2.07 12.76 24.74
CA GLU A 73 -2.32 14.15 24.34
C GLU A 73 -3.69 14.33 23.69
N LYS A 74 -4.15 13.36 22.90
CA LYS A 74 -5.38 13.50 22.11
C LYS A 74 -6.61 12.86 22.78
N LEU A 75 -6.44 11.84 23.64
CA LEU A 75 -7.56 11.12 24.26
C LEU A 75 -7.74 11.50 25.74
N PHE A 76 -8.57 12.51 25.99
CA PHE A 76 -8.83 13.02 27.33
C PHE A 76 -9.71 12.08 28.17
N GLY A 77 -9.34 11.91 29.45
CA GLY A 77 -10.16 11.21 30.45
C GLY A 77 -10.21 9.69 30.30
N GLN A 78 -9.57 9.10 29.30
CA GLN A 78 -9.66 7.67 28.96
C GLN A 78 -8.33 6.93 29.19
N HIS A 79 -7.68 7.18 30.33
CA HIS A 79 -6.38 6.59 30.68
C HIS A 79 -6.37 5.05 30.63
N LEU A 80 -7.48 4.39 31.03
CA LEU A 80 -7.62 2.93 30.94
C LEU A 80 -7.60 2.43 29.49
N ALA A 81 -8.25 3.15 28.57
CA ALA A 81 -8.26 2.78 27.17
C ALA A 81 -6.85 2.89 26.59
N THR A 82 -6.15 4.00 26.88
CA THR A 82 -4.78 4.23 26.42
C THR A 82 -3.83 3.10 26.83
N GLU A 83 -3.86 2.68 28.09
CA GLU A 83 -2.97 1.61 28.58
C GLU A 83 -3.28 0.26 27.94
N VAL A 84 -4.57 -0.10 27.83
CA VAL A 84 -5.01 -1.38 27.25
C VAL A 84 -4.66 -1.45 25.76
N ILE A 85 -4.92 -0.38 25.01
CA ILE A 85 -4.64 -0.31 23.57
C ILE A 85 -3.14 -0.39 23.33
N LEU A 86 -2.34 0.34 24.10
CA LEU A 86 -0.89 0.33 23.98
C LEU A 86 -0.32 -1.07 24.27
N LYS A 87 -0.76 -1.72 25.35
CA LYS A 87 -0.30 -3.08 25.69
C LYS A 87 -0.71 -4.10 24.62
N ALA A 88 -1.93 -4.01 24.10
CA ALA A 88 -2.43 -4.94 23.08
C ALA A 88 -1.66 -4.81 21.76
N LEU A 89 -1.45 -3.58 21.28
CA LEU A 89 -0.75 -3.32 20.02
C LEU A 89 0.74 -3.67 20.11
N THR A 90 1.41 -3.28 21.19
CA THR A 90 2.83 -3.61 21.40
C THR A 90 3.03 -5.10 21.58
N GLY A 91 2.17 -5.78 22.36
CA GLY A 91 2.22 -7.22 22.53
C GLY A 91 2.00 -7.99 21.23
N PHE A 92 1.05 -7.57 20.40
CA PHE A 92 0.81 -8.17 19.10
C PHE A 92 1.97 -7.94 18.13
N ARG A 93 2.50 -6.72 18.04
CA ARG A 93 3.60 -6.37 17.13
C ARG A 93 4.93 -7.01 17.51
N ASN A 94 5.20 -7.18 18.80
CA ASN A 94 6.42 -7.82 19.29
C ASN A 94 6.43 -9.34 19.07
N ASN A 95 5.26 -9.95 18.83
CA ASN A 95 5.14 -11.36 18.53
C ASN A 95 5.24 -11.60 17.01
N LYS A 96 6.37 -12.16 16.55
CA LYS A 96 6.59 -12.50 15.13
C LYS A 96 5.69 -13.62 14.61
N ASN A 97 5.09 -14.43 15.48
CA ASN A 97 4.20 -15.53 15.08
C ASN A 97 2.91 -15.53 15.93
N PRO A 98 1.99 -14.59 15.67
CA PRO A 98 0.72 -14.54 16.38
C PRO A 98 -0.20 -15.68 15.94
N LYS A 99 -0.68 -16.48 16.90
CA LYS A 99 -1.61 -17.60 16.64
C LYS A 99 -3.01 -17.15 16.19
N LYS A 100 -3.37 -15.88 16.44
CA LYS A 100 -4.67 -15.28 16.15
C LYS A 100 -4.49 -13.79 15.80
N PRO A 101 -5.36 -13.20 14.96
CA PRO A 101 -5.36 -11.77 14.72
C PRO A 101 -5.73 -10.99 15.99
N LEU A 102 -5.21 -9.76 16.11
CA LEU A 102 -5.62 -8.86 17.18
C LEU A 102 -7.02 -8.32 16.91
N THR A 103 -7.93 -8.53 17.85
CA THR A 103 -9.30 -7.98 17.79
C THR A 103 -9.53 -7.08 19.00
N LEU A 104 -9.92 -5.84 18.74
CA LEU A 104 -10.24 -4.85 19.77
C LEU A 104 -11.70 -4.44 19.63
N SER A 105 -12.44 -4.43 20.74
CA SER A 105 -13.81 -3.90 20.79
C SER A 105 -13.84 -2.66 21.67
N LEU A 106 -14.21 -1.53 21.07
CA LEU A 106 -14.29 -0.24 21.75
C LEU A 106 -15.76 0.09 22.01
N HIS A 107 -16.16 0.09 23.28
CA HIS A 107 -17.53 0.41 23.71
C HIS A 107 -17.55 1.66 24.61
N GLY A 108 -18.67 2.38 24.62
CA GLY A 108 -18.86 3.57 25.45
C GLY A 108 -19.88 4.56 24.88
N TRP A 109 -20.04 5.71 25.52
CA TRP A 109 -20.98 6.75 25.10
C TRP A 109 -20.61 7.40 23.76
N ALA A 110 -21.58 7.91 23.01
CA ALA A 110 -21.29 8.65 21.79
C ALA A 110 -20.42 9.89 22.10
N GLY A 111 -19.48 10.22 21.21
CA GLY A 111 -18.58 11.37 21.40
C GLY A 111 -17.36 11.13 22.30
N THR A 112 -17.19 9.95 22.91
CA THR A 112 -16.03 9.64 23.79
C THR A 112 -14.76 9.21 23.03
N GLY A 113 -14.64 9.55 21.74
CA GLY A 113 -13.41 9.31 20.97
C GLY A 113 -13.18 7.89 20.43
N LYS A 114 -14.16 6.98 20.40
CA LYS A 114 -13.96 5.61 19.86
C LYS A 114 -13.42 5.55 18.43
N ASN A 115 -14.02 6.32 17.52
CA ASN A 115 -13.55 6.39 16.13
C ASN A 115 -12.19 7.09 16.02
N PHE A 116 -11.96 8.05 16.91
CA PHE A 116 -10.73 8.82 16.95
C PHE A 116 -9.54 7.98 17.41
N VAL A 117 -9.74 7.08 18.38
CA VAL A 117 -8.76 6.05 18.75
C VAL A 117 -8.37 5.19 17.54
N SER A 118 -9.35 4.69 16.78
CA SER A 118 -9.07 3.89 15.59
C SER A 118 -8.25 4.67 14.55
N GLN A 119 -8.50 5.97 14.42
CA GLN A 119 -7.72 6.86 13.56
C GLN A 119 -6.27 7.00 14.04
N ILE A 120 -6.05 7.31 15.32
CA ILE A 120 -4.70 7.42 15.92
C ILE A 120 -3.91 6.12 15.71
N VAL A 121 -4.56 4.97 15.94
CA VAL A 121 -3.94 3.66 15.76
C VAL A 121 -3.54 3.43 14.29
N ALA A 122 -4.42 3.77 13.33
CA ALA A 122 -4.10 3.64 11.92
C ALA A 122 -2.94 4.55 11.48
N GLU A 123 -2.92 5.80 11.96
CA GLU A 123 -1.86 6.79 11.69
C GLU A 123 -0.50 6.37 12.26
N ASN A 124 -0.49 5.67 13.39
CA ASN A 124 0.75 5.13 13.99
C ASN A 124 1.22 3.82 13.33
N LEU A 125 0.31 3.04 12.75
CA LEU A 125 0.66 1.77 12.07
C LEU A 125 1.10 1.99 10.62
N HIS A 126 0.49 2.95 9.93
CA HIS A 126 0.74 3.25 8.54
C HIS A 126 0.93 4.76 8.34
N SER A 127 1.95 5.15 7.60
CA SER A 127 2.25 6.57 7.34
C SER A 127 1.12 7.32 6.63
N ARG A 128 0.29 6.61 5.85
CA ARG A 128 -0.92 7.16 5.20
C ARG A 128 -2.20 7.06 6.06
N GLY A 129 -2.10 6.50 7.27
CA GLY A 129 -3.21 6.34 8.20
C GLY A 129 -4.42 5.63 7.59
N LEU A 130 -5.61 6.22 7.74
CA LEU A 130 -6.86 5.69 7.17
C LEU A 130 -6.91 5.71 5.63
N LYS A 131 -6.02 6.44 4.97
CA LYS A 131 -5.90 6.46 3.49
C LYS A 131 -4.93 5.40 2.98
N SER A 132 -4.36 4.60 3.87
CA SER A 132 -3.48 3.51 3.50
C SER A 132 -4.24 2.41 2.77
N ASN A 133 -3.66 1.85 1.72
CA ASN A 133 -4.22 0.67 1.02
C ASN A 133 -4.32 -0.57 1.92
N PHE A 134 -3.63 -0.57 3.07
CA PHE A 134 -3.64 -1.66 4.05
C PHE A 134 -4.67 -1.44 5.18
N VAL A 135 -5.37 -0.30 5.19
CA VAL A 135 -6.36 0.05 6.22
C VAL A 135 -7.72 0.20 5.55
N HIS A 136 -8.69 -0.59 6.02
CA HIS A 136 -10.05 -0.57 5.49
C HIS A 136 -11.04 -0.13 6.57
N LEU A 137 -11.72 0.98 6.32
CA LEU A 137 -12.77 1.50 7.19
C LEU A 137 -14.14 1.12 6.63
N PHE A 138 -14.90 0.32 7.38
CA PHE A 138 -16.28 -0.01 7.06
C PHE A 138 -17.22 0.71 8.03
N VAL A 139 -18.08 1.56 7.48
CA VAL A 139 -19.15 2.24 8.22
C VAL A 139 -20.47 1.60 7.86
N SER A 140 -21.12 0.91 8.81
CA SER A 140 -22.33 0.12 8.55
C SER A 140 -23.48 0.93 7.95
N THR A 141 -23.71 2.16 8.44
CA THR A 141 -24.79 3.02 7.94
C THR A 141 -24.58 3.52 6.51
N LEU A 142 -23.33 3.59 6.04
CA LEU A 142 -22.99 4.08 4.70
C LEU A 142 -22.85 2.93 3.70
N HIS A 143 -22.13 1.87 4.09
CA HIS A 143 -21.81 0.76 3.19
C HIS A 143 -22.88 -0.33 3.20
N PHE A 144 -23.67 -0.42 4.27
CA PHE A 144 -24.67 -1.47 4.48
C PHE A 144 -25.99 -0.87 5.01
N PRO A 145 -26.64 0.05 4.27
CA PRO A 145 -27.82 0.77 4.76
C PRO A 145 -29.07 -0.11 4.89
N HIS A 146 -29.12 -1.24 4.18
CA HIS A 146 -30.30 -2.09 4.11
C HIS A 146 -30.07 -3.46 4.75
N GLU A 147 -30.70 -3.71 5.90
CA GLU A 147 -30.67 -5.03 6.58
C GLU A 147 -31.17 -6.18 5.69
N GLN A 148 -32.06 -5.90 4.73
CA GLN A 148 -32.59 -6.91 3.82
C GLN A 148 -31.55 -7.45 2.82
N GLN A 149 -30.45 -6.73 2.61
CA GLN A 149 -29.38 -7.10 1.67
C GLN A 149 -28.17 -7.75 2.35
N ILE A 150 -28.29 -8.15 3.64
CA ILE A 150 -27.21 -8.82 4.39
C ILE A 150 -26.60 -10.00 3.63
N LYS A 151 -27.40 -10.77 2.86
CA LYS A 151 -26.91 -11.91 2.06
C LYS A 151 -25.98 -11.50 0.91
N LEU A 152 -26.08 -10.28 0.39
CA LEU A 152 -25.17 -9.73 -0.63
C LEU A 152 -23.88 -9.16 -0.03
N TYR A 153 -23.94 -8.74 1.24
CA TYR A 153 -22.81 -8.12 1.94
C TYR A 153 -21.90 -9.12 2.64
N GLN A 154 -22.39 -10.33 2.91
CA GLN A 154 -21.57 -11.42 3.41
C GLN A 154 -20.71 -11.99 2.29
N VAL A 155 -19.40 -11.81 2.41
CA VAL A 155 -18.44 -12.56 1.59
C VAL A 155 -18.33 -13.96 2.20
N ALA A 156 -18.57 -15.00 1.40
CA ALA A 156 -18.39 -16.38 1.82
C ALA A 156 -16.96 -16.60 2.35
N GLY A 157 -16.86 -16.96 3.63
CA GLY A 157 -15.61 -17.26 4.32
C GLY A 157 -15.16 -18.70 4.11
#